data_AF-A0A7S0APV5-F1
#
_entry.id   AF-A0A7S0APV5-F1
#
_cell.length_a   1.000
_cell.length_b   1.000
_cell.length_c   1.000
_cell.angle_alpha   90.00
_cell.angle_beta   90.00
_cell.angle_gamma   90.00
#
_symmetry.space_group_name_H-M   'P 1'
#
loop_
_entity.id
_entity.type
_entity.pdbx_description
1 polymer ?
#
loop_
_entity_poly.entity_id
_entity_poly.type
_entity_poly.pdbx_seq_one_letter_code
_entity_poly.pdbx_strand_id
1 'polypeptide(L)'
;LFSIFTYILKTLLFTFVSIDLFSDGYEGNQLNIPSGISPTVRGSQFFMVLVLVAMQEDLMSSLALANVRYDPAILKAYPGATKTKWILASILRLFDGIYALGINFCILIQASDVLGMFLNFAALHFLGSVDNVSFHLALDGYLGDHVESIAKAATETTLPMIQEGIWRSFDTMAFVVVYLACLIAWCVLTVMQMNGDFACQSFDAYLGSEQFGNIQPELL
;
A
#
# COMPACT_ATOMS: atom_id res chain seq x y z
N LEU A 1 19.67 7.39 12.17
CA LEU A 1 18.85 8.61 12.33
C LEU A 1 18.17 8.96 11.01
N PHE A 2 18.92 9.17 9.93
CA PHE A 2 18.35 9.44 8.61
C PHE A 2 17.28 8.43 8.16
N SER A 3 17.58 7.13 8.15
CA SER A 3 16.60 6.10 7.75
C SER A 3 15.36 6.03 8.64
N ILE A 4 15.46 6.44 9.91
CA ILE A 4 14.31 6.49 10.82
C ILE A 4 13.44 7.69 10.46
N PHE A 5 14.06 8.83 10.16
CA PHE A 5 13.35 10.03 9.71
C PHE A 5 12.57 9.78 8.42
N THR A 6 13.19 9.16 7.41
CA THR A 6 12.52 8.86 6.13
C THR A 6 11.35 7.88 6.32
N TYR A 7 11.53 6.86 7.16
CA TYR A 7 10.47 5.93 7.51
C TYR A 7 9.30 6.66 8.20
N ILE A 8 9.57 7.45 9.23
CA ILE A 8 8.53 8.22 9.93
C ILE A 8 7.80 9.17 8.98
N LEU A 9 8.54 9.88 8.10
CA LEU A 9 7.95 10.78 7.11
C LEU A 9 6.98 10.03 6.19
N LYS A 10 7.43 8.92 5.58
CA LYS A 10 6.60 8.08 4.70
C LYS A 10 5.35 7.57 5.42
N THR A 11 5.53 6.97 6.60
CA THR A 11 4.41 6.46 7.39
C THR A 11 3.42 7.57 7.76
N LEU A 12 3.89 8.75 8.17
CA LEU A 12 3.02 9.90 8.49
C LEU A 12 2.20 10.36 7.28
N LEU A 13 2.82 10.41 6.10
CA LEU A 13 2.12 10.81 4.87
C LEU A 13 1.03 9.78 4.51
N PHE A 14 1.33 8.48 4.59
CA PHE A 14 0.31 7.44 4.41
C PHE A 14 -0.78 7.50 5.49
N THR A 15 -0.44 7.85 6.73
CA THR A 15 -1.45 8.08 7.78
C THR A 15 -2.35 9.27 7.47
N PHE A 16 -1.83 10.38 6.93
CA PHE A 16 -2.68 11.49 6.49
C PHE A 16 -3.62 11.09 5.36
N VAL A 17 -3.11 10.39 4.34
CA VAL A 17 -3.94 9.84 3.27
C VAL A 17 -5.00 8.90 3.85
N SER A 18 -4.62 8.04 4.80
CA SER A 18 -5.56 7.13 5.45
C SER A 18 -6.64 7.88 6.25
N ILE A 19 -6.29 8.94 6.97
CA ILE A 19 -7.27 9.73 7.73
C ILE A 19 -8.27 10.38 6.78
N ASP A 20 -7.80 11.00 5.71
CA ASP A 20 -8.62 11.60 4.65
C ASP A 20 -9.55 10.56 4.00
N LEU A 21 -9.02 9.35 3.76
CA LEU A 21 -9.78 8.25 3.17
C LEU A 21 -10.96 7.76 4.03
N PHE A 22 -10.83 7.86 5.36
CA PHE A 22 -11.83 7.40 6.31
C PHE A 22 -12.67 8.53 6.91
N SER A 23 -12.34 9.80 6.69
CA SER A 23 -13.09 10.93 7.25
C SER A 23 -14.44 11.14 6.60
N ASP A 24 -14.56 10.77 5.33
CA ASP A 24 -15.74 11.05 4.51
C ASP A 24 -16.78 9.91 4.52
N GLY A 25 -16.54 8.88 5.33
CA GLY A 25 -17.44 7.74 5.49
C GLY A 25 -18.67 8.05 6.34
N TYR A 26 -19.77 7.35 6.08
CA TYR A 26 -21.02 7.42 6.86
C TYR A 26 -21.45 6.03 7.38
N GLU A 27 -22.48 5.98 8.23
CA GLU A 27 -22.98 4.71 8.78
C GLU A 27 -23.43 3.76 7.65
N GLY A 28 -22.85 2.55 7.61
CA GLY A 28 -23.07 1.57 6.55
C GLY A 28 -22.09 1.66 5.36
N ASN A 29 -21.35 2.77 5.21
CA ASN A 29 -20.34 2.93 4.16
C ASN A 29 -19.16 3.80 4.64
N GLN A 30 -18.38 3.28 5.58
CA GLN A 30 -17.22 3.99 6.15
C GLN A 30 -16.11 4.26 5.12
N LEU A 31 -16.05 3.45 4.07
CA LEU A 31 -15.09 3.60 2.99
C LEU A 31 -15.62 4.45 1.84
N ASN A 32 -16.80 5.09 1.99
CA ASN A 32 -17.43 5.91 0.94
C ASN A 32 -17.38 5.27 -0.46
N ILE A 33 -17.60 3.96 -0.52
CA ILE A 33 -17.52 3.17 -1.74
C ILE A 33 -18.72 3.56 -2.62
N PRO A 34 -18.50 4.03 -3.86
CA PRO A 34 -19.60 4.43 -4.73
C PRO A 34 -20.42 3.20 -5.17
N SER A 35 -21.74 3.32 -5.11
CA SER A 35 -22.66 2.34 -5.71
C SER A 35 -22.93 2.68 -7.18
N GLY A 36 -23.24 1.68 -8.01
CA GLY A 36 -23.65 1.93 -9.39
C GLY A 36 -22.56 2.46 -10.34
N ILE A 37 -21.27 2.20 -10.07
CA ILE A 37 -20.17 2.65 -10.93
C ILE A 37 -20.28 2.12 -12.37
N SER A 38 -19.83 2.94 -13.33
CA SER A 38 -19.85 2.63 -14.77
C SER A 38 -19.07 1.34 -15.08
N PRO A 39 -19.53 0.50 -16.02
CA PRO A 39 -18.80 -0.71 -16.44
C PRO A 39 -17.36 -0.43 -16.88
N THR A 40 -17.10 0.75 -17.45
CA THR A 40 -15.75 1.18 -17.84
C THR A 40 -14.84 1.31 -16.63
N VAL A 41 -15.32 1.91 -15.54
CA VAL A 41 -14.56 2.09 -14.30
C VAL A 41 -14.26 0.73 -13.66
N ARG A 42 -15.24 -0.18 -13.63
CA ARG A 42 -15.03 -1.56 -13.15
C ARG A 42 -13.96 -2.30 -13.96
N GLY A 43 -14.03 -2.19 -15.28
CA GLY A 43 -13.03 -2.76 -16.18
C GLY A 43 -11.64 -2.21 -15.88
N SER A 44 -11.51 -0.89 -15.71
CA SER A 44 -10.25 -0.26 -15.32
C SER A 44 -9.77 -0.73 -13.95
N GLN A 45 -10.64 -0.82 -12.95
CA GLN A 45 -10.29 -1.32 -11.62
C GLN A 45 -9.72 -2.73 -11.66
N PHE A 46 -10.31 -3.63 -12.45
CA PHE A 46 -9.81 -5.00 -12.62
C PHE A 46 -8.35 -5.03 -13.12
N PHE A 47 -8.03 -4.25 -14.17
CA PHE A 47 -6.65 -4.17 -14.66
C PHE A 47 -5.71 -3.49 -13.66
N MET A 48 -6.23 -2.49 -12.94
CA MET A 48 -5.46 -1.77 -11.93
C MET A 48 -5.14 -2.60 -10.69
N VAL A 49 -5.88 -3.67 -10.37
CA VAL A 49 -5.49 -4.62 -9.29
C VAL A 49 -4.14 -5.28 -9.61
N LEU A 50 -3.87 -5.61 -10.87
CA LEU A 50 -2.56 -6.18 -11.25
C LEU A 50 -1.45 -5.13 -11.08
N VAL A 51 -1.71 -3.91 -11.55
CA VAL A 51 -0.78 -2.78 -11.45
C VAL A 51 -0.49 -2.44 -9.99
N LEU A 52 -1.53 -2.40 -9.15
CA LEU A 52 -1.46 -2.20 -7.70
C LEU A 52 -0.47 -3.14 -7.03
N VAL A 53 -0.56 -4.44 -7.31
CA VAL A 53 0.32 -5.45 -6.70
C VAL A 53 1.72 -5.39 -7.30
N ALA A 54 1.84 -5.14 -8.60
CA ALA A 54 3.12 -5.01 -9.30
C ALA A 54 3.94 -3.79 -8.83
N MET A 55 3.29 -2.69 -8.48
CA MET A 55 3.95 -1.47 -8.02
C MET A 55 4.35 -1.51 -6.54
N GLN A 56 4.00 -2.58 -5.82
CA GLN A 56 4.26 -2.68 -4.39
C GLN A 56 5.67 -3.23 -4.08
N GLU A 57 6.68 -2.39 -4.31
CA GLU A 57 8.10 -2.76 -4.18
C GLU A 57 8.49 -3.22 -2.77
N ASP A 58 7.97 -2.58 -1.72
CA ASP A 58 8.34 -2.90 -0.33
C ASP A 58 7.82 -4.25 0.15
N LEU A 59 6.60 -4.60 -0.25
CA LEU A 59 6.02 -5.89 0.05
C LEU A 59 6.81 -7.00 -0.67
N MET A 60 7.09 -6.83 -1.96
CA MET A 60 7.82 -7.84 -2.73
C MET A 60 9.27 -7.99 -2.25
N SER A 61 9.94 -6.88 -1.97
CA SER A 61 11.32 -6.89 -1.45
C SER A 61 11.41 -7.51 -0.06
N SER A 62 10.45 -7.25 0.82
CA SER A 62 10.42 -7.84 2.17
C SER A 62 10.14 -9.34 2.15
N LEU A 63 9.28 -9.81 1.23
CA LEU A 63 9.03 -11.24 1.02
C LEU A 63 10.25 -11.94 0.41
N ALA A 64 10.95 -11.29 -0.53
CA ALA A 64 12.21 -11.81 -1.07
C ALA A 64 13.31 -11.89 0.01
N LEU A 65 13.38 -10.91 0.92
CA LEU A 65 14.28 -10.92 2.07
C LEU A 65 14.00 -12.09 3.03
N ALA A 66 12.79 -12.63 3.08
CA ALA A 66 12.48 -13.83 3.87
C ALA A 66 13.26 -15.06 3.36
N ASN A 67 13.67 -15.06 2.09
CA ASN A 67 14.50 -16.10 1.49
C ASN A 67 16.01 -15.86 1.62
N VAL A 68 16.41 -14.81 2.33
CA VAL A 68 17.82 -14.42 2.52
C VAL A 68 18.27 -14.76 3.94
N ARG A 69 19.44 -15.39 4.07
CA ARG A 69 19.98 -15.74 5.39
C ARG A 69 20.96 -14.67 5.86
N TYR A 70 20.78 -14.21 7.10
CA TYR A 70 21.76 -13.34 7.76
C TYR A 70 23.12 -14.05 7.89
N ASP A 71 24.17 -13.43 7.37
CA ASP A 71 25.55 -13.90 7.47
C ASP A 71 26.26 -13.23 8.68
N PRO A 72 26.75 -14.00 9.67
CA PRO A 72 27.58 -13.47 10.75
C PRO A 72 28.81 -12.69 10.30
N ALA A 73 29.32 -12.92 9.08
CA ALA A 73 30.45 -12.17 8.51
C ALA A 73 30.16 -10.67 8.40
N ILE A 74 28.89 -10.27 8.22
CA ILE A 74 28.48 -8.86 8.16
C ILE A 74 28.74 -8.17 9.50
N LEU A 75 28.53 -8.85 10.62
CA LEU A 75 28.80 -8.27 11.94
C LEU A 75 30.29 -7.99 12.14
N LYS A 76 31.15 -8.78 11.50
CA LYS A 76 32.61 -8.60 11.53
C LYS A 76 33.05 -7.41 10.66
N ALA A 77 32.40 -7.19 9.52
CA ALA A 77 32.68 -6.05 8.66
C ALA A 77 32.06 -4.74 9.21
N TYR A 78 30.87 -4.84 9.81
CA TYR A 78 30.08 -3.71 10.29
C TYR A 78 29.50 -4.02 11.68
N PRO A 79 30.18 -3.59 12.78
CA PRO A 79 29.76 -3.92 14.15
C PRO A 79 28.38 -3.36 14.54
N GLY A 80 27.88 -2.37 13.80
CA GLY A 80 26.55 -1.80 13.98
C GLY A 80 25.41 -2.61 13.36
N ALA A 81 25.70 -3.55 12.45
CA ALA A 81 24.72 -4.31 11.66
C ALA A 81 24.33 -5.61 12.38
N THR A 82 23.62 -5.50 13.49
CA THR A 82 23.20 -6.69 14.28
C THR A 82 22.04 -7.43 13.63
N LYS A 83 21.98 -8.76 13.86
CA LYS A 83 20.86 -9.60 13.40
C LYS A 83 19.49 -9.06 13.80
N THR A 84 19.36 -8.53 15.01
CA THR A 84 18.10 -7.94 15.50
C THR A 84 17.67 -6.74 14.68
N LYS A 85 18.60 -5.86 14.30
CA LYS A 85 18.29 -4.70 13.45
C LYS A 85 17.87 -5.12 12.05
N TRP A 86 18.51 -6.15 11.50
CA TRP A 86 18.13 -6.71 10.20
C TRP A 86 16.72 -7.32 10.19
N ILE A 87 16.39 -8.13 11.20
CA ILE A 87 15.03 -8.70 11.34
C ILE A 87 14.01 -7.58 11.54
N LEU A 88 14.28 -6.64 12.44
CA LEU A 88 13.38 -5.53 12.72
C LEU A 88 13.12 -4.68 11.46
N ALA A 89 14.17 -4.33 10.71
CA ALA A 89 14.04 -3.59 9.46
C ALA A 89 13.18 -4.35 8.43
N SER A 90 13.36 -5.67 8.33
CA SER A 90 12.57 -6.52 7.42
C SER A 90 11.10 -6.56 7.82
N ILE A 91 10.80 -6.65 9.12
CA ILE A 91 9.43 -6.62 9.64
C ILE A 91 8.77 -5.26 9.40
N LEU A 92 9.47 -4.16 9.69
CA LEU A 92 8.95 -2.80 9.45
C LEU A 92 8.64 -2.58 7.97
N ARG A 93 9.54 -3.02 7.07
CA ARG A 93 9.32 -2.96 5.62
C ARG A 93 8.11 -3.78 5.16
N LEU A 94 7.90 -4.96 5.76
CA LEU A 94 6.73 -5.78 5.47
C LEU A 94 5.43 -5.08 5.90
N PHE A 95 5.39 -4.52 7.10
CA PHE A 95 4.22 -3.78 7.58
C PHE A 95 3.91 -2.56 6.72
N ASP A 96 4.94 -1.79 6.34
CA ASP A 96 4.78 -0.65 5.44
C ASP A 96 4.23 -1.09 4.07
N GLY A 97 4.76 -2.18 3.51
CA GLY A 97 4.27 -2.79 2.28
C GLY A 97 2.80 -3.25 2.37
N ILE A 98 2.38 -3.85 3.47
CA ILE A 98 0.97 -4.25 3.68
C ILE A 98 0.07 -3.01 3.84
N TYR A 99 0.52 -2.02 4.60
CA TYR A 99 -0.25 -0.81 4.88
C TYR A 99 -0.50 0.00 3.61
N ALA A 100 0.55 0.26 2.83
CA ALA A 100 0.44 0.97 1.56
C ALA A 100 -0.41 0.18 0.53
N LEU A 101 -0.31 -1.15 0.49
CA LEU A 101 -1.17 -1.98 -0.36
C LEU A 101 -2.65 -1.81 0.01
N GLY A 102 -2.97 -1.82 1.31
CA GLY A 102 -4.32 -1.62 1.80
C GLY A 102 -4.90 -0.26 1.44
N ILE A 103 -4.14 0.81 1.67
CA ILE A 103 -4.57 2.18 1.31
C ILE A 103 -4.80 2.30 -0.19
N ASN A 104 -3.84 1.85 -1.01
CA ASN A 104 -3.95 1.93 -2.46
C ASN A 104 -5.15 1.11 -2.98
N PHE A 105 -5.43 -0.04 -2.36
CA PHE A 105 -6.61 -0.84 -2.69
C PHE A 105 -7.93 -0.13 -2.32
N CYS A 106 -8.00 0.51 -1.15
CA CYS A 106 -9.18 1.29 -0.76
C CYS A 106 -9.41 2.48 -1.70
N ILE A 107 -8.36 3.19 -2.08
CA ILE A 107 -8.45 4.29 -3.05
C ILE A 107 -8.89 3.78 -4.43
N LEU A 108 -8.43 2.59 -4.84
CA LEU A 108 -8.86 1.96 -6.08
C LEU A 108 -10.37 1.73 -6.11
N ILE A 109 -10.95 1.20 -5.03
CA ILE A 109 -12.37 0.84 -5.00
C ILE A 109 -13.29 2.06 -4.84
N GLN A 110 -12.79 3.12 -4.21
CA GLN A 110 -13.49 4.40 -4.08
C GLN A 110 -13.55 5.19 -5.39
N ALA A 111 -12.64 4.93 -6.33
CA ALA A 111 -12.58 5.68 -7.58
C ALA A 111 -13.88 5.54 -8.39
N SER A 112 -14.52 6.68 -8.70
CA SER A 112 -15.73 6.77 -9.50
C SER A 112 -15.45 7.11 -10.97
N ASP A 113 -14.22 7.52 -11.28
CA ASP A 113 -13.77 7.89 -12.61
C ASP A 113 -12.40 7.29 -12.93
N VAL A 114 -12.15 7.01 -14.20
CA VAL A 114 -10.93 6.32 -14.65
C VAL A 114 -9.70 7.22 -14.52
N LEU A 115 -9.81 8.51 -14.83
CA LEU A 115 -8.67 9.42 -14.86
C LEU A 115 -8.17 9.71 -13.44
N GLY A 116 -9.09 10.01 -12.51
CA GLY A 116 -8.83 10.20 -11.09
C GLY A 116 -8.22 8.97 -10.46
N MET A 117 -8.67 7.76 -10.85
CA MET A 117 -8.04 6.51 -10.42
C MET A 117 -6.55 6.46 -10.78
N PHE A 118 -6.20 6.71 -12.04
CA PHE A 118 -4.80 6.72 -12.47
C PHE A 118 -3.99 7.82 -11.80
N LEU A 119 -4.57 9.01 -11.63
CA LEU A 119 -3.90 10.14 -10.99
C LEU A 119 -3.61 9.86 -9.50
N ASN A 120 -4.58 9.32 -8.77
CA ASN A 120 -4.42 8.92 -7.38
C ASN A 120 -3.36 7.83 -7.25
N PHE A 121 -3.36 6.84 -8.13
CA PHE A 121 -2.32 5.80 -8.16
C PHE A 121 -0.92 6.36 -8.43
N ALA A 122 -0.79 7.29 -9.38
CA ALA A 122 0.48 7.94 -9.65
C ALA A 122 0.99 8.74 -8.45
N ALA A 123 0.10 9.47 -7.78
CA ALA A 123 0.42 10.22 -6.56
C ALA A 123 0.87 9.29 -5.41
N LEU A 124 0.17 8.18 -5.21
CA LEU A 124 0.49 7.20 -4.17
C LEU A 124 1.78 6.44 -4.46
N HIS A 125 2.05 6.13 -5.73
CA HIS A 125 3.32 5.55 -6.13
C HIS A 125 4.49 6.50 -5.86
N PHE A 126 4.32 7.78 -6.24
CA PHE A 126 5.29 8.81 -5.89
C PHE A 126 5.52 8.86 -4.39
N LEU A 127 4.44 8.86 -3.60
CA LEU A 127 4.52 8.85 -2.15
C LEU A 127 5.24 7.61 -1.58
N GLY A 128 4.93 6.43 -2.14
CA GLY A 128 5.57 5.16 -1.79
C GLY A 128 7.07 5.15 -2.07
N SER A 129 7.52 5.85 -3.12
CA SER A 129 8.92 5.89 -3.56
C SER A 129 9.84 6.81 -2.74
N VAL A 130 9.29 7.59 -1.80
CA VAL A 130 10.04 8.63 -1.06
C VAL A 130 11.26 8.08 -0.31
N ASP A 131 11.15 6.90 0.27
CA ASP A 131 12.26 6.25 0.99
C ASP A 131 13.36 5.74 0.05
N ASN A 132 13.00 5.14 -1.09
CA ASN A 132 13.94 4.74 -2.14
C ASN A 132 14.67 5.96 -2.72
N VAL A 133 13.95 7.04 -3.03
CA VAL A 133 14.55 8.31 -3.49
C VAL A 133 15.50 8.87 -2.42
N SER A 134 15.07 8.86 -1.16
CA SER A 134 15.91 9.31 -0.04
C SER A 134 17.17 8.46 0.12
N PHE A 135 17.10 7.16 -0.12
CA PHE A 135 18.25 6.26 -0.11
C PHE A 135 19.19 6.52 -1.29
N HIS A 136 18.67 6.81 -2.49
CA HIS A 136 19.50 7.22 -3.63
C HIS A 136 20.22 8.55 -3.38
N LEU A 137 19.54 9.54 -2.77
CA LEU A 137 20.18 10.78 -2.37
C LEU A 137 21.30 10.57 -1.33
N ALA A 138 21.13 9.59 -0.43
CA ALA A 138 22.19 9.18 0.49
C ALA A 138 23.38 8.55 -0.25
N LEU A 139 23.13 7.69 -1.24
CA LEU A 139 24.18 7.05 -2.05
C LEU A 139 25.00 8.05 -2.87
N ASP A 140 24.36 9.11 -3.36
CA ASP A 140 24.99 10.15 -4.16
C ASP A 140 25.74 11.19 -3.33
N GLY A 141 25.74 11.07 -1.99
CA GLY A 141 26.51 11.94 -1.09
C GLY A 141 25.82 13.24 -0.68
N TYR A 142 24.58 13.50 -1.12
CA TYR A 142 23.86 14.75 -0.80
C TYR A 142 23.62 14.99 0.69
N LEU A 143 23.70 13.93 1.50
CA LEU A 143 23.43 13.96 2.95
C LEU A 143 24.71 13.86 3.80
N GLY A 144 25.87 13.94 3.15
CA GLY A 144 27.20 13.93 3.76
C GLY A 144 27.89 12.57 3.72
N ASP A 145 29.23 12.63 3.75
CA ASP A 145 30.14 11.51 3.52
C ASP A 145 29.88 10.30 4.44
N HIS A 146 29.45 10.54 5.68
CA HIS A 146 29.16 9.46 6.62
C HIS A 146 27.94 8.64 6.22
N VAL A 147 26.87 9.30 5.76
CA VAL A 147 25.63 8.63 5.33
C VAL A 147 25.88 7.92 4.01
N GLU A 148 26.64 8.54 3.10
CA GLU A 148 27.08 7.95 1.84
C GLU A 148 27.86 6.65 2.06
N SER A 149 28.84 6.66 2.96
CA SER A 149 29.66 5.48 3.28
C SER A 149 28.80 4.32 3.79
N ILE A 150 27.81 4.59 4.64
CA ILE A 150 26.90 3.58 5.16
C ILE A 150 25.95 3.07 4.06
N ALA A 151 25.44 3.96 3.21
CA ALA A 151 24.55 3.59 2.12
C ALA A 151 25.28 2.70 1.10
N LYS A 152 26.51 3.06 0.70
CA LYS A 152 27.35 2.25 -0.18
C LYS A 152 27.65 0.88 0.43
N ALA A 153 28.02 0.84 1.72
CA ALA A 153 28.21 -0.42 2.43
C ALA A 153 26.96 -1.31 2.40
N ALA A 154 25.76 -0.75 2.55
CA ALA A 154 24.51 -1.49 2.48
C ALA A 154 24.24 -2.07 1.08
N THR A 155 24.58 -1.33 0.01
CA THR A 155 24.42 -1.79 -1.39
C THR A 155 25.47 -2.81 -1.81
N GLU A 156 26.71 -2.67 -1.34
CA GLU A 156 27.82 -3.57 -1.67
C GLU A 156 27.76 -4.92 -0.91
N THR A 157 27.02 -4.97 0.20
CA THR A 157 26.88 -6.19 1.00
C THR A 157 25.98 -7.21 0.27
N THR A 158 26.59 -8.24 -0.30
CA THR A 158 25.87 -9.38 -0.87
C THR A 158 25.54 -10.42 0.21
N LEU A 159 24.28 -10.82 0.30
CA LEU A 159 23.83 -11.87 1.21
C LEU A 159 23.62 -13.19 0.48
N PRO A 160 23.94 -14.34 1.10
CA PRO A 160 23.64 -15.64 0.50
C PRO A 160 22.12 -15.86 0.46
N MET A 161 21.59 -16.08 -0.75
CA MET A 161 20.21 -16.48 -0.97
C MET A 161 20.04 -17.98 -0.64
N ILE A 162 18.92 -18.34 -0.03
CA ILE A 162 18.55 -19.75 0.17
C ILE A 162 18.09 -20.30 -1.19
N GLN A 163 18.98 -21.01 -1.88
CA GLN A 163 18.80 -21.39 -3.29
C GLN A 163 18.15 -22.77 -3.50
N GLU A 164 17.71 -23.45 -2.43
CA GLU A 164 17.25 -24.84 -2.50
C GLU A 164 15.73 -25.00 -2.60
N GLY A 165 15.28 -25.80 -3.58
CA GLY A 165 13.92 -26.34 -3.66
C GLY A 165 12.81 -25.30 -3.90
N ILE A 166 11.69 -25.46 -3.17
CA ILE A 166 10.46 -24.62 -3.26
C ILE A 166 10.74 -23.13 -3.03
N TRP A 167 11.79 -22.80 -2.28
CA TRP A 167 12.16 -21.43 -1.93
C TRP A 167 12.63 -20.61 -3.13
N ARG A 168 13.12 -21.25 -4.19
CA ARG A 168 13.50 -20.57 -5.44
C ARG A 168 12.33 -19.87 -6.14
N SER A 169 11.10 -20.35 -5.92
CA SER A 169 9.88 -19.79 -6.50
C SER A 169 9.01 -19.08 -5.46
N PHE A 170 9.53 -18.84 -4.25
CA PHE A 170 8.79 -18.21 -3.18
C PHE A 170 8.30 -16.81 -3.58
N ASP A 171 9.16 -16.01 -4.21
CA ASP A 171 8.81 -14.64 -4.61
C ASP A 171 7.66 -14.62 -5.62
N THR A 172 7.71 -15.48 -6.64
CA THR A 172 6.63 -15.62 -7.62
C THR A 172 5.35 -16.15 -6.98
N MET A 173 5.46 -17.14 -6.09
CA MET A 173 4.30 -17.68 -5.36
C MET A 173 3.66 -16.62 -4.48
N ALA A 174 4.46 -15.85 -3.73
CA ALA A 174 4.02 -14.77 -2.87
C ALA A 174 3.31 -13.68 -3.67
N PHE A 175 3.87 -13.26 -4.82
CA PHE A 175 3.24 -12.33 -5.74
C PHE A 175 1.86 -12.83 -6.19
N VAL A 176 1.77 -14.09 -6.64
CA VAL A 176 0.50 -14.68 -7.09
C VAL A 176 -0.52 -14.76 -5.96
N VAL A 177 -0.10 -15.13 -4.74
CA VAL A 177 -0.99 -15.21 -3.58
C VAL A 177 -1.54 -13.84 -3.22
N VAL A 178 -0.70 -12.81 -3.16
CA VAL A 178 -1.13 -11.42 -2.88
C VAL A 178 -2.07 -10.93 -3.99
N TYR A 179 -1.74 -11.19 -5.26
CA TYR A 179 -2.58 -10.84 -6.39
C TYR A 179 -3.96 -11.50 -6.33
N LEU A 180 -4.02 -12.81 -6.06
CA LEU A 180 -5.29 -13.52 -5.92
C LEU A 180 -6.09 -13.01 -4.72
N ALA A 181 -5.44 -12.69 -3.60
CA ALA A 181 -6.12 -12.12 -2.43
C ALA A 181 -6.76 -10.76 -2.75
N CYS A 182 -6.03 -9.86 -3.41
CA CYS A 182 -6.56 -8.57 -3.86
C CYS A 182 -7.68 -8.74 -4.89
N LEU A 183 -7.55 -9.71 -5.80
CA LEU A 183 -8.57 -10.00 -6.82
C LEU A 183 -9.86 -10.51 -6.18
N ILE A 184 -9.77 -11.43 -5.21
CA ILE A 184 -10.93 -11.95 -4.47
C ILE A 184 -11.61 -10.81 -3.71
N ALA A 185 -10.83 -9.98 -2.99
CA ALA A 185 -11.36 -8.83 -2.29
C ALA A 185 -12.09 -7.85 -3.23
N TRP A 186 -11.49 -7.56 -4.39
CA TRP A 186 -12.10 -6.70 -5.40
C TRP A 186 -13.41 -7.29 -5.96
N CYS A 187 -13.43 -8.60 -6.25
CA CYS A 187 -14.63 -9.28 -6.73
C CYS A 187 -15.78 -9.18 -5.71
N VAL A 188 -15.50 -9.45 -4.43
CA VAL A 188 -16.50 -9.36 -3.35
C VAL A 188 -17.07 -7.94 -3.26
N LEU A 189 -16.20 -6.92 -3.21
CA LEU A 189 -16.63 -5.53 -3.13
C LEU A 189 -17.42 -5.08 -4.37
N THR A 190 -17.01 -5.51 -5.56
CA THR A 190 -17.71 -5.21 -6.81
C THR A 190 -19.13 -5.80 -6.83
N VAL A 191 -19.30 -7.03 -6.31
CA VAL A 191 -20.63 -7.64 -6.18
C VAL A 191 -21.51 -6.84 -5.22
N MET A 192 -20.96 -6.40 -4.09
CA MET A 192 -21.68 -5.54 -3.13
C MET A 192 -22.05 -4.18 -3.75
N GLN A 193 -21.18 -3.58 -4.55
CA GLN A 193 -21.48 -2.35 -5.32
C GLN A 193 -22.61 -2.53 -6.34
N MET A 194 -22.74 -3.73 -6.92
CA MET A 194 -23.80 -4.06 -7.87
C MET A 194 -25.14 -4.32 -7.18
N ASN A 195 -25.11 -4.93 -5.99
CA ASN A 195 -26.32 -5.19 -5.20
C ASN A 195 -26.90 -3.91 -4.58
N GLY A 196 -26.13 -2.82 -4.56
CA GLY A 196 -26.55 -1.56 -3.97
C GLY A 196 -26.37 -1.52 -2.45
N ASP A 197 -25.57 -2.43 -1.88
CA ASP A 197 -25.32 -2.52 -0.43
C ASP A 197 -24.67 -1.24 0.12
N PHE A 198 -24.00 -0.47 -0.75
CA PHE A 198 -23.39 0.83 -0.42
C PHE A 198 -24.25 2.05 -0.77
N ALA A 199 -25.48 1.86 -1.27
CA ALA A 199 -26.37 2.96 -1.57
C ALA A 199 -26.80 3.67 -0.27
N CYS A 200 -26.86 5.00 -0.30
CA CYS A 200 -27.30 5.80 0.85
C CYS A 200 -28.75 5.46 1.18
N GLN A 201 -29.01 4.93 2.39
CA GLN A 201 -30.36 4.60 2.86
C GLN A 201 -31.15 5.83 3.35
N SER A 202 -30.52 7.00 3.42
CA SER A 202 -31.19 8.27 3.74
C SER A 202 -31.48 9.05 2.46
N PHE A 203 -32.75 9.36 2.23
CA PHE A 203 -33.19 10.25 1.17
C PHE A 203 -33.64 11.56 1.80
N ASP A 204 -32.92 12.65 1.56
CA ASP A 204 -33.37 13.98 1.93
C ASP A 204 -34.46 14.41 0.94
N ALA A 205 -35.72 14.25 1.36
CA ALA A 205 -36.87 14.69 0.56
C ALA A 205 -37.06 16.21 0.72
N TYR A 206 -36.65 16.96 -0.30
CA TYR A 206 -36.93 18.40 -0.37
C TYR A 206 -38.33 18.63 -0.98
N LEU A 207 -39.30 19.00 -0.15
CA LEU A 207 -40.61 19.51 -0.57
C LEU A 207 -40.68 21.02 -0.30
N GLY A 208 -40.30 21.83 -1.28
CA GLY A 208 -40.29 23.30 -1.13
C GLY A 208 -39.08 23.84 -0.36
N SER A 209 -39.26 24.89 0.45
CA SER A 209 -38.19 25.56 1.22
C SER A 209 -37.99 25.03 2.64
N GLU A 210 -38.72 23.99 3.05
CA GLU A 210 -38.64 23.41 4.40
C GLU A 210 -37.83 22.11 4.36
N GLN A 211 -36.78 22.02 5.20
CA GLN A 211 -36.03 20.79 5.41
C GLN A 211 -36.75 19.93 6.46
N PHE A 212 -37.31 18.80 6.03
CA PHE A 212 -37.76 17.77 6.96
C PHE A 212 -36.62 16.81 7.24
N GLY A 213 -36.36 16.55 8.52
CA GLY A 213 -35.28 15.68 8.97
C GLY A 213 -35.41 14.24 8.48
N ASN A 214 -34.26 13.54 8.51
CA ASN A 214 -34.02 12.16 8.08
C ASN A 214 -35.24 11.22 8.18
N ILE A 215 -35.75 10.77 7.03
CA ILE A 215 -36.83 9.77 6.96
C ILE A 215 -36.18 8.40 6.74
N GLN A 216 -36.30 7.50 7.73
CA GLN A 216 -35.85 6.10 7.58
C GLN A 216 -36.82 5.30 6.69
N PRO A 217 -36.31 4.43 5.80
CA PRO A 217 -37.11 3.77 4.77
C PRO A 217 -37.90 2.52 5.23
N GLU A 218 -38.20 2.34 6.51
CA GLU A 218 -38.94 1.16 7.02
C GLU A 218 -40.47 1.21 6.81
N LEU A 219 -41.00 2.15 6.01
CA LEU A 219 -42.45 2.39 5.88
C LEU A 219 -43.00 2.35 4.44
N LEU A 220 -42.30 1.69 3.51
CA LEU A 220 -42.79 1.45 2.14
C LEU A 220 -42.83 -0.03 1.77
#